data_AF-A0AAD6FTN2-F1
#
_entry.id   AF-A0AAD6FTN2-F1
#
_cell.length_a   1.000
_cell.length_b   1.000
_cell.length_c   1.000
_cell.angle_alpha   90.00
_cell.angle_beta   90.00
_cell.angle_gamma   90.00
#
_symmetry.space_group_name_H-M   'P 1'
#
loop_
_entity.id
_entity.type
_entity.pdbx_description
1 polymer ?
#
loop_
_entity_poly.entity_id
_entity_poly.type
_entity_poly.pdbx_seq_one_letter_code
_entity_poly.pdbx_strand_id
1 'polypeptide(L)'
;TAMADSTPGCPELVVNSLKSKAATDAFPAKKVKRPKRAEANFYPSFPTGANLESLEKERLELLTDIRIRNNNRVIADKMAHTFAYRRQEVTEDIHLRRECVLRALIIFLGEDPDELIKEYL
;
A
#
# COMPACT_ATOMS: atom_id res chain seq x y z
N THR A 1 25.01 7.03 31.37
CA THR A 1 25.73 6.86 30.10
C THR A 1 24.72 6.89 28.98
N ALA A 2 24.74 7.96 28.20
CA ALA A 2 23.78 8.23 27.12
C ALA A 2 24.11 7.43 25.85
N MET A 3 23.07 7.30 25.03
CA MET A 3 22.95 6.54 23.77
C MET A 3 23.96 6.91 22.68
N ALA A 4 24.29 5.93 21.84
CA ALA A 4 24.37 6.08 20.38
C ALA A 4 24.35 4.69 19.72
N ASP A 5 23.17 4.25 19.26
CA ASP A 5 23.09 3.24 18.20
C ASP A 5 22.87 4.01 16.89
N SER A 6 23.89 3.98 16.05
CA SER A 6 24.00 4.70 14.79
C SER A 6 23.38 3.86 13.67
N THR A 7 22.14 4.12 13.31
CA THR A 7 21.58 3.65 12.03
C THR A 7 21.75 4.75 10.98
N PRO A 8 22.39 4.48 9.82
CA PRO A 8 22.57 5.48 8.77
C PRO A 8 21.22 5.72 8.09
N GLY A 9 20.53 6.79 8.48
CA GLY A 9 19.43 7.33 7.70
C GLY A 9 20.01 8.03 6.47
N CYS A 10 19.62 7.59 5.28
CA CYS A 10 19.97 8.24 4.02
C CYS A 10 19.65 9.75 4.09
N PRO A 11 20.65 10.65 3.95
CA PRO A 11 20.45 12.09 4.10
C PRO A 11 19.64 12.73 2.95
N GLU A 12 19.38 12.00 1.87
CA GLU A 12 18.68 12.52 0.68
C GLU A 12 17.14 12.62 0.85
N LEU A 13 16.57 12.17 1.97
CA LEU A 13 15.13 12.20 2.21
C LEU A 13 14.73 13.34 3.16
N VAL A 14 15.11 14.58 2.83
CA VAL A 14 14.50 15.78 3.44
C VAL A 14 13.19 16.08 2.70
N VAL A 15 12.17 15.25 2.93
CA VAL A 15 10.83 15.49 2.38
C VAL A 15 10.03 16.43 3.28
N ASN A 16 9.99 17.70 2.85
CA ASN A 16 9.08 18.79 3.22
C ASN A 16 8.13 18.52 4.40
N SER A 17 8.54 18.96 5.60
CA SER A 17 7.63 19.18 6.72
C SER A 17 6.83 20.48 6.50
N LEU A 18 5.89 20.46 5.55
CA LEU A 18 4.94 21.57 5.42
C LEU A 18 3.89 21.44 6.52
N LYS A 19 3.93 22.37 7.48
CA LYS A 19 3.03 22.44 8.64
C LYS A 19 1.63 22.96 8.30
N SER A 20 1.44 23.51 7.10
CA SER A 20 0.14 23.87 6.50
C SER A 20 0.36 24.34 5.06
N LYS A 21 -0.57 24.08 4.13
CA LYS A 21 -0.58 24.70 2.80
C LYS A 21 -1.75 25.68 2.64
N ALA A 22 -1.56 26.60 1.70
CA ALA A 22 -2.37 27.79 1.40
C ALA A 22 -3.80 27.47 0.91
N ALA A 23 -4.65 28.50 0.92
CA ALA A 23 -6.10 28.45 0.74
C ALA A 23 -6.63 27.96 -0.63
N THR A 24 -5.75 27.58 -1.56
CA THR A 24 -6.12 27.15 -2.92
C THR A 24 -6.05 25.64 -3.15
N ASP A 25 -5.58 24.86 -2.18
CA ASP A 25 -5.55 23.39 -2.30
C ASP A 25 -6.95 22.81 -2.10
N ALA A 26 -7.55 22.30 -3.18
CA ALA A 26 -8.89 21.72 -3.23
C ALA A 26 -8.97 20.31 -2.57
N PHE A 27 -8.49 20.20 -1.33
CA PHE A 27 -8.58 19.08 -0.37
C PHE A 27 -7.42 18.05 -0.35
N PRO A 28 -6.53 18.11 0.67
CA PRO A 28 -5.90 16.92 1.23
C PRO A 28 -6.85 16.28 2.26
N ALA A 29 -6.89 14.95 2.31
CA ALA A 29 -7.72 14.19 3.25
C ALA A 29 -7.49 14.65 4.70
N LYS A 30 -8.51 15.32 5.26
CA LYS A 30 -8.49 15.87 6.63
C LYS A 30 -8.34 14.70 7.61
N LYS A 31 -7.35 14.79 8.51
CA LYS A 31 -7.11 13.89 9.66
C LYS A 31 -6.59 12.47 9.34
N VAL A 32 -5.78 12.29 8.29
CA VAL A 32 -5.07 11.01 8.09
C VAL A 32 -3.90 10.93 9.07
N LYS A 33 -3.95 9.96 9.99
CA LYS A 33 -2.85 9.66 10.92
C LYS A 33 -1.64 9.19 10.11
N ARG A 34 -0.47 9.79 10.35
CA ARG A 34 0.78 9.31 9.75
C ARG A 34 1.03 7.87 10.22
N PRO A 35 1.25 6.91 9.30
CA PRO A 35 1.64 5.56 9.68
C PRO A 35 2.95 5.59 10.47
N LYS A 36 3.06 4.79 11.53
CA LYS A 36 4.35 4.60 12.21
C LYS A 36 5.29 3.80 11.29
N ARG A 37 6.60 4.06 11.33
CA ARG A 37 7.60 3.37 10.48
C ARG A 37 7.53 1.83 10.58
N ALA A 38 7.15 1.30 11.74
CA ALA A 38 6.95 -0.14 11.95
C ALA A 38 5.64 -0.69 11.33
N GLU A 39 4.61 0.13 11.16
CA GLU A 39 3.33 -0.30 10.56
C GLU A 39 3.48 -0.58 9.05
N ALA A 40 4.41 0.11 8.38
CA ALA A 40 4.68 -0.12 6.96
C ALA A 40 5.23 -1.53 6.66
N ASN A 41 6.00 -2.10 7.59
CA ASN A 41 6.63 -3.42 7.45
C ASN A 41 5.82 -4.55 8.13
N PHE A 42 4.68 -4.23 8.75
CA PHE A 42 3.89 -5.23 9.45
C PHE A 42 2.93 -5.93 8.48
N TYR A 43 3.01 -7.25 8.42
CA TYR A 43 1.99 -8.11 7.84
C TYR A 43 1.71 -9.30 8.76
N PRO A 44 0.44 -9.69 8.93
CA PRO A 44 0.09 -10.84 9.76
C PRO A 44 0.66 -12.12 9.16
N SER A 45 0.99 -13.09 10.01
CA SER A 45 1.32 -14.45 9.56
C SER A 45 0.16 -15.05 8.76
N PHE A 46 0.48 -15.96 7.84
CA PHE A 46 -0.53 -16.67 7.06
C PHE A 46 -1.55 -17.39 7.95
N PRO A 47 -2.82 -17.50 7.50
CA PRO A 47 -3.80 -18.31 8.21
C PRO A 47 -3.27 -19.74 8.39
N THR A 48 -3.47 -20.29 9.59
CA THR A 48 -3.01 -21.64 9.94
C THR A 48 -3.58 -22.67 8.96
N GLY A 49 -2.71 -23.40 8.26
CA GLY A 49 -3.09 -24.42 7.28
C GLY A 49 -3.22 -23.93 5.84
N ALA A 50 -3.04 -22.64 5.56
CA ALA A 50 -2.98 -22.13 4.19
C ALA A 50 -1.60 -22.39 3.56
N ASN A 51 -1.58 -22.92 2.33
CA ASN A 51 -0.37 -23.02 1.52
C ASN A 51 -0.30 -21.85 0.52
N LEU A 52 0.91 -21.49 0.08
CA LEU A 52 1.14 -20.39 -0.85
C LEU A 52 0.38 -20.59 -2.18
N GLU A 53 0.34 -21.83 -2.68
CA GLU A 53 -0.34 -22.17 -3.94
C GLU A 53 -1.86 -21.96 -3.88
N SER A 54 -2.52 -22.30 -2.77
CA SER A 54 -3.95 -22.04 -2.61
C SER A 54 -4.25 -20.56 -2.48
N LEU A 55 -3.39 -19.79 -1.81
CA LEU A 55 -3.57 -18.34 -1.70
C LEU A 55 -3.39 -17.64 -3.05
N GLU A 56 -2.43 -18.08 -3.87
CA GLU A 56 -2.28 -17.55 -5.23
C GLU A 56 -3.45 -17.99 -6.12
N LYS A 57 -3.93 -19.23 -6.01
CA LYS A 57 -5.13 -19.67 -6.72
C LYS A 57 -6.34 -18.79 -6.37
N GLU A 58 -6.57 -18.54 -5.09
CA GLU A 58 -7.66 -17.67 -4.63
C GLU A 58 -7.48 -16.21 -5.10
N ARG A 59 -6.23 -15.72 -5.16
CA ARG A 59 -5.91 -14.41 -5.76
C ARG A 59 -6.28 -14.33 -7.24
N LEU A 60 -6.02 -15.39 -8.01
CA LEU A 60 -6.40 -15.46 -9.43
C LEU A 60 -7.92 -15.54 -9.60
N GLU A 61 -8.61 -16.31 -8.76
CA GLU A 61 -10.08 -16.37 -8.76
C GLU A 61 -10.69 -15.00 -8.44
N LEU A 62 -10.11 -14.23 -7.52
CA LEU A 62 -10.57 -12.87 -7.22
C LEU A 62 -10.60 -11.97 -8.46
N LEU A 63 -9.61 -12.07 -9.36
CA LEU A 63 -9.58 -11.30 -10.61
C LEU A 63 -10.76 -11.64 -11.53
N THR A 64 -11.22 -12.90 -11.50
CA THR A 64 -12.41 -13.32 -12.23
C THR A 64 -13.69 -12.90 -11.53
N ASP A 65 -13.74 -12.99 -10.19
CA ASP A 65 -14.90 -12.70 -9.36
C ASP A 65 -15.31 -11.24 -9.38
N ILE A 66 -14.35 -10.31 -9.54
CA ILE A 66 -14.60 -8.88 -9.70
C ILE A 66 -15.46 -8.57 -10.93
N ARG A 67 -15.44 -9.44 -11.95
CA ARG A 67 -16.22 -9.26 -13.18
C ARG A 67 -17.67 -9.71 -13.04
N ILE A 68 -18.03 -10.38 -11.94
CA ILE A 68 -19.36 -10.93 -11.68
C ILE A 68 -20.24 -9.87 -10.99
N ARG A 69 -21.45 -9.65 -11.51
CA ARG A 69 -22.41 -8.70 -10.92
C ARG A 69 -22.87 -9.17 -9.53
N ASN A 70 -23.03 -8.23 -8.60
CA ASN A 70 -23.52 -8.47 -7.23
C ASN A 70 -22.64 -9.41 -6.37
N ASN A 71 -21.34 -9.53 -6.67
CA ASN A 71 -20.44 -10.48 -6.00
C ASN A 71 -19.64 -9.89 -4.82
N ASN A 72 -20.04 -8.72 -4.31
CA ASN A 72 -19.26 -7.94 -3.35
C ASN A 72 -18.86 -8.70 -2.07
N ARG A 73 -19.75 -9.57 -1.56
CA ARG A 73 -19.48 -10.36 -0.36
C ARG A 73 -18.35 -11.37 -0.59
N VAL A 74 -18.41 -12.12 -1.70
CA VAL A 74 -17.38 -13.09 -2.06
C VAL A 74 -16.04 -12.40 -2.28
N ILE A 75 -16.05 -11.26 -2.97
CA ILE A 75 -14.86 -10.42 -3.18
C ILE A 75 -14.27 -10.00 -1.83
N ALA A 76 -15.09 -9.52 -0.89
CA ALA A 76 -14.63 -9.09 0.43
C ALA A 76 -14.02 -10.26 1.23
N ASP A 77 -14.66 -11.42 1.21
CA ASP A 77 -14.18 -12.62 1.91
C ASP A 77 -12.83 -13.10 1.33
N LYS A 78 -12.72 -13.22 0.00
CA LYS A 78 -11.45 -13.59 -0.68
C LYS A 78 -10.35 -12.54 -0.50
N MET A 79 -10.71 -11.26 -0.50
CA MET A 79 -9.77 -10.17 -0.22
C MET A 79 -9.19 -10.28 1.19
N ALA A 80 -10.04 -10.57 2.19
CA ALA A 80 -9.59 -10.76 3.56
C ALA A 80 -8.67 -11.99 3.69
N HIS A 81 -9.05 -13.11 3.06
CA HIS A 81 -8.27 -14.35 3.12
C HIS A 81 -6.90 -14.22 2.45
N THR A 82 -6.81 -13.50 1.33
CA THR A 82 -5.56 -13.32 0.56
C THR A 82 -4.72 -12.12 1.02
N PHE A 83 -5.15 -11.37 2.04
CA PHE A 83 -4.48 -10.12 2.45
C PHE A 83 -3.01 -10.32 2.82
N ALA A 84 -2.71 -11.30 3.67
CA ALA A 84 -1.34 -11.56 4.13
C ALA A 84 -0.39 -11.87 2.95
N TYR A 85 -0.85 -12.66 1.99
CA TYR A 85 -0.10 -13.03 0.79
C TYR A 85 0.19 -11.82 -0.10
N ARG A 86 -0.85 -11.08 -0.47
CA ARG A 86 -0.71 -9.86 -1.30
C ARG A 86 0.17 -8.82 -0.62
N ARG A 87 0.11 -8.71 0.72
CA ARG A 87 0.94 -7.78 1.48
C ARG A 87 2.40 -8.20 1.51
N GLN A 88 2.69 -9.49 1.67
CA GLN A 88 4.05 -10.00 1.61
C GLN A 88 4.66 -9.75 0.22
N GLU A 89 3.93 -10.05 -0.86
CA GLU A 89 4.37 -9.80 -2.25
C GLU A 89 4.81 -8.34 -2.46
N VAL A 90 3.99 -7.37 -2.01
CA VAL A 90 4.31 -5.93 -2.08
C VAL A 90 5.44 -5.51 -1.13
N THR A 91 5.65 -6.22 -0.02
CA THR A 91 6.67 -5.85 0.98
C THR A 91 8.07 -6.31 0.55
N GLU A 92 8.16 -7.51 -0.03
CA GLU A 92 9.40 -8.14 -0.48
C GLU A 92 9.89 -7.58 -1.83
N ASP A 93 8.99 -7.23 -2.75
CA ASP A 93 9.36 -6.64 -4.05
C ASP A 93 9.44 -5.11 -3.99
N ILE A 94 10.65 -4.57 -4.14
CA ILE A 94 10.91 -3.12 -4.15
C ILE A 94 10.19 -2.39 -5.30
N HIS A 95 10.03 -3.01 -6.46
CA HIS A 95 9.37 -2.40 -7.62
C HIS A 95 7.86 -2.29 -7.37
N LEU A 96 7.22 -3.37 -6.92
CA LEU A 96 5.81 -3.36 -6.54
C LEU A 96 5.53 -2.39 -5.38
N ARG A 97 6.43 -2.33 -4.39
CA ARG A 97 6.31 -1.39 -3.28
C ARG A 97 6.32 0.07 -3.76
N ARG A 98 7.26 0.42 -4.64
CA ARG A 98 7.36 1.78 -5.21
C ARG A 98 6.12 2.10 -6.03
N GLU A 99 5.68 1.18 -6.88
CA GLU A 99 4.47 1.36 -7.70
C GLU A 99 3.23 1.61 -6.82
N CYS A 100 3.02 0.80 -5.79
CA CYS A 100 1.91 0.96 -4.85
C CYS A 100 1.93 2.32 -4.13
N VAL A 101 3.11 2.78 -3.71
CA VAL A 101 3.26 4.10 -3.06
C VAL A 101 2.96 5.23 -4.03
N LEU A 102 3.43 5.15 -5.27
CA LEU A 102 3.15 6.15 -6.30
C LEU A 102 1.66 6.21 -6.62
N ARG A 103 1.02 5.06 -6.92
CA ARG A 103 -0.43 4.97 -7.14
C ARG A 103 -1.23 5.58 -5.98
N ALA A 104 -0.84 5.28 -4.73
CA ALA A 104 -1.49 5.83 -3.55
C ALA A 104 -1.28 7.35 -3.40
N LEU A 105 -0.08 7.86 -3.71
CA LEU A 105 0.20 9.30 -3.69
C LEU A 105 -0.66 10.05 -4.72
N ILE A 106 -0.77 9.52 -5.93
CA ILE A 106 -1.56 10.12 -7.02
C ILE A 106 -3.02 10.25 -6.60
N ILE A 107 -3.61 9.15 -6.11
CA ILE A 107 -4.99 9.15 -5.59
C ILE A 107 -5.14 10.10 -4.40
N PHE A 108 -4.15 10.16 -3.49
CA PHE A 108 -4.18 11.06 -2.34
C PHE A 108 -4.15 12.55 -2.73
N LEU A 109 -3.46 12.87 -3.81
CA LEU A 109 -3.40 14.23 -4.38
C LEU A 109 -4.62 14.56 -5.25
N GLY A 110 -5.50 13.59 -5.50
CA GLY A 110 -6.69 13.77 -6.33
C GLY A 110 -6.41 13.78 -7.83
N GLU A 111 -5.26 13.26 -8.23
CA GLU A 111 -4.84 13.13 -9.63
C GLU A 111 -5.28 11.78 -10.23
N ASP A 112 -5.36 11.70 -11.56
CA ASP A 112 -5.69 10.45 -12.26
C ASP A 112 -4.43 9.57 -12.41
N PRO A 113 -4.41 8.36 -11.82
CA PRO A 113 -3.28 7.44 -11.95
C PRO A 113 -3.00 6.99 -13.41
N ASP A 114 -4.01 6.96 -14.27
CA ASP A 114 -3.85 6.53 -15.66
C ASP A 114 -3.23 7.62 -16.55
N GLU A 115 -3.19 8.87 -16.08
CA GLU A 115 -2.52 9.99 -16.75
C GLU A 115 -1.05 10.10 -16.34
N LEU A 116 -0.73 9.92 -15.04
CA LEU A 116 0.63 10.15 -14.54
C LEU A 116 1.57 8.94 -14.72
N ILE A 117 1.05 7.71 -14.69
CA ILE A 117 1.90 6.50 -14.72
C ILE A 117 2.47 6.22 -16.12
N LYS A 118 1.82 6.68 -17.19
CA LYS A 118 2.31 6.49 -18.57
C LYS A 118 3.61 7.23 -18.87
N GLU A 119 3.94 8.26 -18.10
CA GLU A 119 5.13 9.09 -18.34
C GLU A 119 6.36 8.61 -17.55
N TYR A 120 6.17 7.77 -16.53
CA TYR A 120 7.22 7.40 -15.56
C TYR A 120 7.51 5.89 -15.45
N LEU A 121 6.86 5.05 -16.27
CA LEU A 121 7.15 3.62 -16.47
C LEU A 121 7.40 3.33 -17.95
#